data_AF-A0A1T5BF20-F1
#
_entry.id   AF-A0A1T5BF20-F1
#
_cell.length_a   1.000
_cell.length_b   1.000
_cell.length_c   1.000
_cell.angle_alpha   90.00
_cell.angle_beta   90.00
_cell.angle_gamma   90.00
#
_symmetry.space_group_name_H-M   'P 1'
#
loop_
_entity.id
_entity.type
_entity.pdbx_description
1 polymer ?
#
loop_
_entity_poly.entity_id
_entity_poly.type
_entity_poly.pdbx_seq_one_letter_code
_entity_poly.pdbx_strand_id
1 'polypeptide(L)' 'MVIKSNLRILMAEHRIDGISELMEKSGLSRNAINRLYKGTDEEMKSTNLKTLITLCEVFDCKLSELLEFTPD' A
#
# COMPACT_ATOMS: atom_id res chain seq x y z
N MET A 1 9.55 -15.91 6.32
CA MET A 1 9.19 -14.49 6.47
C MET A 1 7.83 -14.23 5.82
N VAL A 2 7.08 -13.21 6.26
CA VAL A 2 5.77 -12.82 5.69
C VAL A 2 5.68 -11.30 5.58
N ILE A 3 5.13 -10.77 4.48
CA ILE A 3 4.81 -9.34 4.32
C ILE A 3 3.30 -9.18 4.19
N LYS A 4 2.69 -8.41 5.11
CA LYS A 4 1.26 -8.12 5.08
C LYS A 4 1.03 -6.65 4.79
N SER A 5 0.17 -6.36 3.82
CA SER A 5 -0.32 -4.99 3.58
C SER A 5 -1.76 -4.85 4.05
N ASN A 6 -2.01 -3.78 4.80
CA ASN A 6 -3.35 -3.36 5.21
C ASN A 6 -3.97 -2.37 4.22
N LEU A 7 -3.42 -2.22 3.01
CA LEU A 7 -3.88 -1.22 2.03
C LEU A 7 -5.39 -1.29 1.78
N ARG A 8 -5.97 -2.50 1.71
CA ARG A 8 -7.42 -2.67 1.51
C ARG A 8 -8.25 -2.15 2.68
N ILE A 9 -7.73 -2.29 3.90
CA ILE A 9 -8.37 -1.81 5.13
C ILE A 9 -8.34 -0.29 5.13
N LEU A 10 -7.17 0.31 4.89
CA LEU A 10 -7.01 1.76 4.82
C LEU A 10 -7.86 2.38 3.70
N MET A 11 -7.96 1.73 2.54
CA MET A 11 -8.86 2.17 1.46
C MET A 11 -10.32 2.20 1.93
N ALA A 12 -10.79 1.16 2.62
CA ALA A 12 -12.16 1.12 3.13
C ALA A 12 -12.42 2.19 4.22
N GLU A 13 -11.49 2.37 5.15
CA GLU A 13 -11.58 3.38 6.22
C GLU A 13 -11.64 4.80 5.66
N HIS A 14 -10.89 5.06 4.58
CA HIS A 14 -10.85 6.35 3.89
C HIS A 14 -11.88 6.50 2.76
N ARG A 15 -12.79 5.53 2.59
CA ARG A 15 -13.82 5.52 1.54
C ARG A 15 -13.27 5.70 0.12
N ILE A 16 -12.14 5.04 -0.15
CA ILE A 16 -11.54 4.96 -1.48
C ILE A 16 -12.02 3.67 -2.14
N ASP A 17 -12.93 3.80 -3.09
CA ASP A 17 -13.71 2.68 -3.61
C ASP A 17 -12.94 1.84 -4.63
N GLY A 18 -11.81 2.36 -5.14
CA GLY A 18 -11.04 1.64 -6.13
C GLY A 18 -9.62 2.13 -6.34
N ILE A 19 -8.85 1.29 -7.04
CA ILE A 19 -7.46 1.58 -7.39
C ILE A 19 -7.35 2.85 -8.25
N SER A 20 -8.30 3.10 -9.15
CA SER A 20 -8.27 4.30 -10.00
C SER A 20 -8.35 5.59 -9.17
N GLU A 21 -9.22 5.62 -8.16
CA GLU A 21 -9.33 6.76 -7.24
C GLU A 21 -8.05 6.93 -6.41
N LEU A 22 -7.48 5.82 -5.92
CA LEU A 22 -6.21 5.86 -5.20
C LEU A 22 -5.08 6.40 -6.08
N MET A 23 -5.02 6.02 -7.36
CA MET A 23 -4.05 6.56 -8.33
C MET A 23 -4.18 8.07 -8.49
N GLU A 24 -5.41 8.59 -8.58
CA GLU A 24 -5.66 10.03 -8.72
C GLU A 24 -5.23 10.80 -7.45
N LYS A 25 -5.54 10.27 -6.27
CA LYS A 25 -5.17 10.90 -4.99
C LYS A 25 -3.67 10.86 -4.73
N SER A 26 -3.01 9.75 -5.08
CA SER A 26 -1.62 9.50 -4.71
C SER A 26 -0.62 9.82 -5.82
N GLY A 27 -1.06 9.97 -7.07
CA GLY A 27 -0.19 10.08 -8.24
C GLY A 27 0.66 8.83 -8.52
N LEU A 28 0.33 7.69 -7.90
CA LEU A 28 1.10 6.45 -8.06
C LEU A 28 0.61 5.67 -9.28
N SER A 29 1.52 4.90 -9.88
CA SER A 29 1.15 4.00 -10.98
C SER A 29 0.29 2.84 -10.47
N ARG A 30 -0.59 2.33 -11.33
CA ARG A 30 -1.41 1.15 -11.06
C ARG A 30 -0.57 -0.04 -10.59
N ASN A 31 0.62 -0.22 -11.17
CA ASN A 31 1.52 -1.32 -10.83
C ASN A 31 2.11 -1.16 -9.42
N ALA A 32 2.43 0.07 -9.00
CA ALA A 32 2.89 0.33 -7.63
C ALA A 32 1.81 -0.02 -6.60
N ILE A 33 0.57 0.40 -6.84
CA ILE A 33 -0.58 0.08 -5.98
C ILE A 33 -0.88 -1.42 -5.97
N ASN A 34 -0.91 -2.06 -7.15
CA ASN A 34 -1.25 -3.49 -7.27
C ASN A 34 -0.30 -4.41 -6.49
N ARG A 35 0.99 -4.06 -6.40
CA ARG A 35 1.96 -4.83 -5.60
C ARG A 35 1.54 -4.91 -4.14
N LEU A 36 1.05 -3.82 -3.56
CA LEU A 36 0.58 -3.79 -2.17
C LEU A 36 -0.86 -4.31 -2.03
N TYR A 37 -1.70 -4.13 -3.06
CA TYR A 37 -3.10 -4.50 -3.01
C TYR A 37 -3.35 -6.01 -3.15
N LYS A 38 -2.53 -6.69 -3.95
CA LYS A 38 -2.71 -8.12 -4.29
C LYS A 38 -1.42 -8.84 -4.70
N GLY A 39 -0.26 -8.23 -4.50
CA GLY A 39 1.02 -8.83 -4.86
C GLY A 39 1.41 -9.95 -3.89
N THR A 40 2.31 -10.79 -4.37
CA THR A 40 3.04 -11.76 -3.54
C THR A 40 4.08 -11.07 -2.64
N ASP A 41 4.58 -11.77 -1.62
CA ASP A 41 5.65 -11.26 -0.75
C ASP A 41 6.86 -10.75 -1.56
N GLU A 42 7.27 -11.48 -2.61
CA GLU A 42 8.39 -11.08 -3.49
C GLU A 42 8.09 -9.80 -4.29
N GLU A 43 6.87 -9.65 -4.80
CA GLU A 43 6.47 -8.41 -5.48
C GLU A 43 6.41 -7.23 -4.50
N MET A 44 5.97 -7.45 -3.26
CA MET A 44 5.91 -6.44 -2.23
C MET A 44 7.30 -5.94 -1.82
N LYS A 45 8.31 -6.82 -1.75
CA LYS A 45 9.72 -6.43 -1.51
C LYS A 45 10.27 -5.45 -2.54
N SER A 46 9.79 -5.53 -3.79
CA SER A 46 10.19 -4.60 -4.85
C SER A 46 9.55 -3.20 -4.72
N THR A 47 8.67 -3.01 -3.75
CA THR A 47 8.04 -1.71 -3.48
C THR A 47 9.08 -0.73 -2.96
N ASN A 48 9.15 0.45 -3.58
CA ASN A 48 10.06 1.49 -3.15
C ASN A 48 9.49 2.29 -1.96
N LEU A 49 10.39 2.85 -1.15
CA LEU A 49 10.02 3.63 0.02
C LEU A 49 9.16 4.85 -0.32
N LYS A 50 9.37 5.48 -1.49
CA LYS A 50 8.54 6.59 -1.99
C LYS A 50 7.07 6.19 -2.09
N THR A 51 6.76 5.00 -2.61
CA THR A 51 5.39 4.49 -2.72
C THR A 51 4.76 4.36 -1.33
N LEU A 52 5.52 3.84 -0.36
CA LEU A 52 5.05 3.66 1.00
C LEU A 52 4.77 5.00 1.69
N ILE A 53 5.69 5.95 1.57
CA ILE A 53 5.54 7.31 2.13
C ILE A 53 4.31 8.00 1.52
N THR A 54 4.17 7.99 0.19
CA THR A 54 3.04 8.62 -0.48
C THR A 54 1.70 8.01 -0.05
N LEU A 55 1.62 6.69 0.15
CA LEU A 55 0.40 6.08 0.68
C LEU A 55 0.15 6.49 2.13
N CYS A 56 1.19 6.54 2.98
CA CYS A 56 1.08 7.03 4.35
C CYS A 56 0.55 8.48 4.40
N GLU A 57 1.01 9.35 3.50
CA GLU A 57 0.52 10.73 3.38
C GLU A 57 -0.96 10.79 2.93
N VAL A 58 -1.36 9.94 1.98
CA VAL A 58 -2.76 9.88 1.50
C VAL A 58 -3.71 9.39 2.59
N PHE A 59 -3.28 8.40 3.37
CA PHE A 59 -4.09 7.81 4.44
C PHE A 59 -3.87 8.46 5.82
N ASP A 60 -2.99 9.46 5.92
CA ASP A 60 -2.58 10.06 7.20
C ASP A 60 -2.25 9.00 8.28
N CYS A 61 -1.48 7.97 7.88
CA CYS A 61 -1.19 6.81 8.71
C CYS A 61 0.32 6.58 8.88
N LYS A 62 0.69 5.80 9.88
CA LYS A 62 2.07 5.33 10.06
C LYS A 62 2.38 4.20 9.08
N LEU A 63 3.67 4.03 8.77
CA LEU A 63 4.14 2.92 7.95
C LEU A 63 3.75 1.56 8.54
N SER A 64 3.77 1.42 9.87
CA SER A 64 3.37 0.20 10.57
C SER A 64 1.87 -0.12 10.48
N GLU A 65 1.04 0.89 10.20
CA GLU A 65 -0.40 0.69 9.96
C GLU A 65 -0.64 0.20 8.52
N LEU A 66 0.22 0.60 7.57
CA LEU A 66 0.17 0.20 6.16
C LEU A 66 0.79 -1.19 5.91
N LEU A 67 1.93 -1.48 6.52
CA LEU A 67 2.74 -2.67 6.27
C LEU A 67 3.28 -3.31 7.56
N GLU A 68 3.24 -4.63 7.57
CA GLU A 68 3.82 -5.47 8.62
C GLU A 68 4.78 -6.47 7.98
N PHE A 69 5.95 -6.64 8.59
CA PHE A 69 6.96 -7.61 8.19
C PHE A 69 7.29 -8.53 9.36
N THR A 70 7.21 -9.84 9.14
CA THR A 70 7.61 -10.86 10.11
C THR A 70 8.80 -11.65 9.56
N PRO A 71 9.98 -11.59 10.19
CA PRO A 71 11.12 -12.45 9.85
C PRO A 71 10.83 -13.92 10.22
N ASP A 72 11.68 -14.84 9.75
CA ASP A 72 11.66 -16.24 10.22
C ASP A 72 12.13 -16.37 11.68
#